data_AF-A0AAF0UVL4-F1
#
_entry.id   AF-A0AAF0UVL4-F1
#
_cell.length_a   1.000
_cell.length_b   1.000
_cell.length_c   1.000
_cell.angle_alpha   90.00
_cell.angle_beta   90.00
_cell.angle_gamma   90.00
#
_symmetry.space_group_name_H-M   'P 1'
#
loop_
_entity.id
_entity.type
_entity.pdbx_description
1 polymer ?
#
loop_
_entity_poly.entity_id
_entity_poly.type
_entity_poly.pdbx_seq_one_letter_code
_entity_poly.pdbx_strand_id
1 'polypeptide(L)'
;MLDKSEIGQIFLIEDEIARTMYVRLVLFSIRTLQRKYLGLDRTFSHVAIPASMLGASTLYIPPFLSSAAPPVTPPPTAANRRAAAPPPPDDTMRLEKCWFCSSTVYPGHGIQFVRNDAKIFRFCRSKCHKNFKMKRNPRKVKWTKAYRRLHGKDMTQDSTFEFERKRNRPERYDRNVTENTLKAIKKIDKIRVDREERHITKRMKGKKAKEQREATKELQQSIHMVKAPSVLIKEPLLTLPTKVKVSQKQSEENRMEE
;
A
#
# COMPACT_ATOMS: atom_id res chain seq x y z
N MET A 1 -23.18 22.66 67.15
CA MET A 1 -23.53 23.49 65.98
C MET A 1 -22.22 23.84 65.31
N LEU A 2 -21.93 23.21 64.17
CA LEU A 2 -20.87 23.63 63.25
C LEU A 2 -21.60 24.25 62.05
N ASP A 3 -21.22 25.48 61.72
CA ASP A 3 -21.92 26.32 60.76
C ASP A 3 -21.83 25.75 59.32
N LYS A 4 -22.92 25.90 58.57
CA LYS A 4 -23.07 25.39 57.19
C LYS A 4 -22.05 25.98 56.19
N SER A 5 -21.29 27.00 56.58
CA SER A 5 -20.20 27.59 55.79
C SER A 5 -18.91 26.75 55.81
N GLU A 6 -18.62 26.02 56.90
CA GLU A 6 -17.37 25.26 57.04
C GLU A 6 -17.41 23.94 56.24
N ILE A 7 -18.58 23.32 56.12
CA ILE A 7 -18.78 22.06 55.38
C ILE A 7 -18.59 22.27 53.86
N GLY A 8 -18.95 23.44 53.34
CA GLY A 8 -18.79 23.78 51.92
C GLY A 8 -17.33 24.04 51.51
N GLN A 9 -16.50 24.55 52.42
CA GLN A 9 -15.07 24.75 52.18
C GLN A 9 -14.28 23.43 52.15
N ILE A 10 -14.67 22.45 52.98
CA ILE A 10 -14.04 21.11 52.97
C ILE A 10 -14.32 20.38 51.64
N PHE A 11 -15.55 20.47 51.12
CA PHE A 11 -15.93 19.81 49.86
C PHE A 11 -15.21 20.38 48.63
N LEU A 12 -14.93 21.70 48.62
CA LEU A 12 -14.16 22.33 47.54
C LEU A 12 -12.66 22.01 47.61
N ILE A 13 -12.11 21.81 48.81
CA ILE A 13 -10.70 21.43 49.00
C ILE A 13 -10.46 19.97 48.60
N GLU A 14 -11.39 19.05 48.91
CA GLU A 14 -11.29 17.64 48.51
C GLU A 14 -11.30 17.46 46.98
N ASP A 15 -12.11 18.24 46.26
CA ASP A 15 -12.19 18.21 44.79
C ASP A 15 -10.91 18.75 44.11
N GLU A 16 -10.25 19.74 44.71
CA GLU A 16 -8.98 20.28 44.23
C GLU A 16 -7.80 19.31 44.48
N ILE A 17 -7.79 18.64 45.63
CA ILE A 17 -6.83 17.58 45.95
C ILE A 17 -7.02 16.39 44.99
N ALA A 18 -8.26 15.99 44.71
CA ALA A 18 -8.55 14.92 43.76
C ALA A 18 -8.09 15.25 42.33
N ARG A 19 -8.29 16.49 41.87
CA ARG A 19 -7.82 16.95 40.54
C ARG A 19 -6.29 17.02 40.46
N THR A 20 -5.62 17.53 41.48
CA THR A 20 -4.15 17.60 41.51
C THR A 20 -3.50 16.22 41.62
N MET A 21 -4.09 15.29 42.37
CA MET A 21 -3.67 13.89 42.42
C MET A 21 -3.87 13.18 41.08
N TYR A 22 -5.02 13.40 40.41
CA TYR A 22 -5.28 12.81 39.10
C TYR A 22 -4.29 13.30 38.04
N VAL A 23 -3.99 14.61 38.00
CA VAL A 23 -2.98 15.16 37.06
C VAL A 23 -1.58 14.63 37.37
N ARG A 24 -1.20 14.46 38.65
CA ARG A 24 0.09 13.86 39.03
C ARG A 24 0.18 12.38 38.63
N LEU A 25 -0.88 11.60 38.81
CA LEU A 25 -0.93 10.20 38.39
C LEU A 25 -0.88 10.04 36.86
N VAL A 26 -1.59 10.91 36.11
CA VAL A 26 -1.55 10.91 34.65
C VAL A 26 -0.16 11.31 34.13
N LEU A 27 0.47 12.34 34.69
CA LEU A 27 1.83 12.74 34.31
C LEU A 27 2.90 11.71 34.71
N PHE A 28 2.71 11.00 35.83
CA PHE A 28 3.57 9.88 36.23
C PHE A 28 3.42 8.67 35.29
N SER A 29 2.19 8.35 34.86
CA SER A 29 1.90 7.32 33.86
C SER A 29 2.50 7.67 32.50
N ILE A 30 2.39 8.93 32.06
CA ILE A 30 3.01 9.41 30.82
C ILE A 30 4.55 9.32 30.92
N ARG A 31 5.16 9.75 32.03
CA ARG A 31 6.62 9.66 32.23
C ARG A 31 7.15 8.22 32.28
N THR A 32 6.42 7.31 32.91
CA THR A 32 6.79 5.87 32.97
C THR A 32 6.61 5.19 31.62
N LEU A 33 5.57 5.54 30.85
CA LEU A 33 5.41 5.12 29.45
C LEU A 33 6.52 5.68 28.55
N GLN A 34 6.93 6.94 28.74
CA GLN A 34 8.01 7.55 27.95
C GLN A 34 9.37 6.90 28.24
N ARG A 35 9.64 6.53 29.50
CA ARG A 35 10.83 5.73 29.88
C ARG A 35 10.83 4.32 29.28
N LYS A 36 9.66 3.65 29.24
CA LYS A 36 9.55 2.28 28.72
C LYS A 36 9.62 2.21 27.19
N TYR A 37 9.24 3.28 26.48
CA TYR A 37 9.13 3.27 25.01
C TYR A 37 10.18 4.09 24.26
N LEU A 38 10.91 5.02 24.88
CA LEU A 38 11.81 5.93 24.14
C LEU A 38 13.30 5.88 24.51
N GLY A 39 13.76 5.01 25.42
CA GLY A 39 15.18 4.62 25.58
C GLY A 39 16.20 5.73 25.31
N LEU A 40 16.07 6.86 25.99
CA LEU A 40 16.87 8.07 25.78
C LEU A 40 17.73 8.33 27.01
N ASP A 41 18.74 7.49 27.18
CA ASP A 41 19.90 7.81 28.01
C ASP A 41 20.78 8.78 27.21
N ARG A 42 20.80 10.05 27.63
CA ARG A 42 21.82 11.01 27.21
C ARG A 42 22.59 11.47 28.43
N THR A 43 23.68 10.76 28.67
CA THR A 43 24.89 11.25 29.32
C THR A 43 25.36 12.50 28.57
N PHE A 44 25.11 13.68 29.15
CA PHE A 44 25.67 14.94 28.66
C PHE A 44 26.94 15.22 29.45
N SER A 45 28.06 14.73 28.93
CA SER A 45 29.39 15.07 29.44
C SER A 45 29.68 16.55 29.16
N HIS A 46 29.99 17.27 30.23
CA HIS A 46 30.60 18.58 30.23
C HIS A 46 31.88 18.59 29.37
N VAL A 47 31.96 19.52 28.42
CA VAL A 47 33.23 20.03 27.90
C VAL A 47 33.26 21.52 28.21
N ALA A 48 34.12 21.88 29.15
CA ALA A 48 34.46 23.26 29.50
C ALA A 48 35.35 23.87 28.41
N ILE A 49 35.05 25.10 28.01
CA ILE A 49 35.93 25.95 27.19
C ILE A 49 36.38 27.10 28.10
N PRO A 50 37.69 27.32 28.31
CA PRO A 50 38.18 28.30 29.26
C PRO A 50 38.10 29.74 28.70
N ALA A 51 37.68 30.64 29.58
CA ALA A 51 37.75 32.08 29.42
C ALA A 51 39.17 32.58 29.74
N SER A 52 39.89 33.07 28.73
CA SER A 52 41.02 33.97 28.93
C SER A 52 41.42 34.60 27.61
N MET A 53 41.24 35.91 27.48
CA MET A 53 42.15 36.89 26.86
C MET A 53 41.36 38.19 26.63
N LEU A 54 41.29 38.99 27.69
CA LEU A 54 41.00 40.42 27.64
C LEU A 54 42.29 41.15 27.21
N GLY A 55 42.15 42.18 26.38
CA GLY A 55 43.21 43.12 26.03
C GLY A 55 42.96 43.72 24.64
N ALA A 56 42.07 44.70 24.53
CA ALA A 56 42.40 46.13 24.45
C ALA A 56 42.99 46.55 23.09
N SER A 57 42.22 47.30 22.30
CA SER A 57 42.66 48.56 21.69
C SER A 57 41.54 49.23 20.90
N THR A 58 41.27 50.44 21.35
CA THR A 58 40.52 51.57 20.82
C THR A 58 40.59 51.85 19.31
N LEU A 59 39.41 52.23 18.79
CA LEU A 59 39.12 53.33 17.85
C LEU A 59 39.68 53.27 16.42
N TYR A 60 38.77 53.11 15.43
CA TYR A 60 38.49 54.09 14.35
C TYR A 60 37.44 53.50 13.37
N ILE A 61 36.20 54.01 13.37
CA ILE A 61 35.15 53.63 12.41
C ILE A 61 34.98 54.80 11.42
N PRO A 62 35.32 54.65 10.12
CA PRO A 62 35.01 55.65 9.11
C PRO A 62 33.51 55.63 8.71
N PRO A 63 32.96 56.78 8.29
CA PRO A 63 31.52 56.97 8.14
C PRO A 63 30.95 56.31 6.88
N PHE A 64 29.83 55.63 7.09
CA PHE A 64 28.68 55.39 6.21
C PHE A 64 28.76 56.05 4.82
N LEU A 65 29.08 55.26 3.80
CA LEU A 65 28.73 55.59 2.42
C LEU A 65 27.34 55.04 2.12
N SER A 66 26.44 55.97 1.88
CA SER A 66 25.08 55.83 1.37
C SER A 66 24.98 54.78 0.26
N SER A 67 24.36 53.63 0.57
CA SER A 67 23.84 52.69 -0.41
C SER A 67 22.33 52.67 -0.28
N ALA A 68 21.67 53.08 -1.35
CA ALA A 68 20.22 53.16 -1.51
C ALA A 68 19.50 51.93 -0.94
N ALA A 69 18.52 52.17 -0.08
CA ALA A 69 17.56 51.15 0.34
C ALA A 69 16.77 50.65 -0.89
N PRO A 70 16.64 49.33 -1.11
CA PRO A 70 15.74 48.82 -2.13
C PRO A 70 14.29 49.19 -1.77
N PRO A 71 13.41 49.41 -2.77
CA PRO A 71 12.03 49.76 -2.51
C PRO A 71 11.36 48.66 -1.68
N VAL A 72 10.94 49.04 -0.48
CA VAL A 72 10.16 48.21 0.42
C VAL A 72 8.81 48.00 -0.26
N THR A 73 8.60 46.85 -0.87
CA THR A 73 7.28 46.46 -1.36
C THR A 73 6.35 46.38 -0.15
N PRO A 74 5.21 47.08 -0.14
CA PRO A 74 4.26 46.96 0.97
C PRO A 74 3.81 45.50 1.12
N PRO A 75 3.63 44.99 2.35
CA PRO A 75 3.06 43.67 2.54
C PRO A 75 1.67 43.63 1.88
N PRO A 76 1.30 42.54 1.21
CA PRO A 76 0.01 42.45 0.54
C PRO A 76 -1.10 42.69 1.57
N THR A 77 -1.91 43.71 1.29
CA THR A 77 -3.11 44.02 2.07
C THR A 77 -4.01 42.79 2.15
N ALA A 78 -4.64 42.60 3.32
CA ALA A 78 -5.44 41.43 3.70
C ALA A 78 -6.62 41.09 2.74
N ALA A 79 -6.90 41.95 1.75
CA ALA A 79 -7.96 41.80 0.77
C ALA A 79 -7.68 40.76 -0.34
N ASN A 80 -6.46 40.23 -0.45
CA ASN A 80 -6.11 39.17 -1.42
C ASN A 80 -5.78 37.82 -0.78
N ARG A 81 -6.30 37.54 0.42
CA ARG A 81 -6.57 36.14 0.80
C ARG A 81 -7.81 35.70 0.05
N ARG A 82 -7.70 35.45 -1.27
CA ARG A 82 -8.61 34.49 -1.90
C ARG A 82 -8.50 33.25 -1.02
N ALA A 83 -9.59 32.93 -0.33
CA ALA A 83 -9.72 31.72 0.44
C ALA A 83 -9.08 30.62 -0.40
N ALA A 84 -7.98 30.05 0.09
CA ALA A 84 -7.42 28.85 -0.52
C ALA A 84 -8.60 27.88 -0.50
N ALA A 85 -9.19 27.65 -1.68
CA ALA A 85 -10.34 26.80 -1.80
C ALA A 85 -9.98 25.51 -1.07
N PRO A 86 -10.84 25.00 -0.16
CA PRO A 86 -10.58 23.73 0.48
C PRO A 86 -10.19 22.75 -0.63
N PRO A 87 -9.10 21.96 -0.45
CA PRO A 87 -8.75 20.98 -1.46
C PRO A 87 -10.02 20.19 -1.75
N PRO A 88 -10.40 20.02 -3.04
CA PRO A 88 -11.63 19.33 -3.39
C PRO A 88 -11.66 18.03 -2.59
N PRO A 89 -12.79 17.67 -1.97
CA PRO A 89 -12.87 16.45 -1.19
C PRO A 89 -12.29 15.33 -2.05
N ASP A 90 -11.31 14.61 -1.49
CA ASP A 90 -10.68 13.43 -2.11
C ASP A 90 -11.69 12.28 -2.10
N ASP A 91 -12.85 12.53 -2.70
CA ASP A 91 -13.99 11.63 -2.78
C ASP A 91 -14.17 11.19 -4.24
N THR A 92 -13.05 11.13 -4.97
CA THR A 92 -13.01 10.48 -6.26
C THR A 92 -12.79 9.00 -6.00
N MET A 93 -13.80 8.18 -6.30
CA MET A 93 -13.75 6.71 -6.25
C MET A 93 -12.66 6.19 -7.20
N ARG A 94 -11.40 6.27 -6.79
CA ARG A 94 -10.24 5.91 -7.60
C ARG A 94 -9.70 4.56 -7.15
N LEU A 95 -9.67 3.62 -8.08
CA LEU A 95 -9.03 2.33 -7.86
C LEU A 95 -7.51 2.50 -7.96
N GLU A 96 -6.84 2.37 -6.83
CA GLU A 96 -5.39 2.47 -6.76
C GLU A 96 -4.72 1.11 -6.97
N LYS A 97 -3.46 1.11 -7.41
CA LYS A 97 -2.68 -0.12 -7.51
C LYS A 97 -1.84 -0.29 -6.24
N CYS A 98 -1.83 -1.49 -5.70
CA CYS A 98 -0.97 -1.79 -4.57
C CYS A 98 0.51 -1.78 -4.98
N TRP A 99 1.36 -1.19 -4.15
CA TRP A 99 2.79 -1.10 -4.40
C TRP A 99 3.49 -2.46 -4.53
N PHE A 100 3.09 -3.46 -3.74
CA PHE A 100 3.75 -4.78 -3.71
C PHE A 100 3.15 -5.78 -4.70
N CYS A 101 1.82 -5.97 -4.63
CA CYS A 101 1.10 -6.98 -5.42
C CYS A 101 0.73 -6.47 -6.83
N SER A 102 0.68 -5.15 -7.04
CA SER A 102 0.07 -4.47 -8.19
C SER A 102 -1.41 -4.83 -8.45
N SER A 103 -2.07 -5.48 -7.50
CA SER A 103 -3.52 -5.68 -7.52
C SER A 103 -4.25 -4.35 -7.29
N THR A 104 -5.49 -4.28 -7.72
CA THR A 104 -6.40 -3.16 -7.45
C THR A 104 -6.72 -3.08 -5.95
N VAL A 105 -6.78 -1.87 -5.43
CA VAL A 105 -7.19 -1.53 -4.07
C VAL A 105 -8.45 -0.69 -4.19
N TYR A 106 -9.55 -1.22 -3.65
CA TYR A 106 -10.83 -0.53 -3.59
C TYR A 106 -10.87 0.41 -2.38
N PRO A 107 -11.73 1.45 -2.39
CA PRO A 107 -11.95 2.30 -1.23
C PRO A 107 -12.30 1.47 0.02
N GLY A 108 -11.83 1.90 1.19
CA GLY A 108 -12.05 1.18 2.46
C GLY A 108 -11.23 -0.11 2.64
N HIS A 109 -10.43 -0.53 1.66
CA HIS A 109 -9.61 -1.74 1.76
C HIS A 109 -8.12 -1.46 1.89
N GLY A 110 -7.44 -2.32 2.65
CA GLY A 110 -5.98 -2.31 2.74
C GLY A 110 -5.44 -1.34 3.77
N ILE A 111 -4.16 -0.97 3.61
CA ILE A 111 -3.44 -0.07 4.51
C ILE A 111 -2.59 0.90 3.68
N GLN A 112 -2.54 2.15 4.08
CA GLN A 112 -1.66 3.17 3.52
C GLN A 112 -0.51 3.44 4.50
N PHE A 113 0.72 3.34 4.02
CA PHE A 113 1.91 3.72 4.77
C PHE A 113 2.51 4.97 4.13
N VAL A 114 2.61 6.05 4.90
CA VAL A 114 3.27 7.29 4.49
C VAL A 114 4.67 7.30 5.07
N ARG A 115 5.67 7.44 4.21
CA ARG A 115 7.07 7.61 4.62
C ARG A 115 7.40 9.09 4.74
N ASN A 116 8.42 9.43 5.54
CA ASN A 116 8.95 10.78 5.73
C ASN A 116 9.23 11.52 4.41
N ASP A 117 9.63 10.82 3.34
CA ASP A 117 9.81 11.39 1.97
C ASP A 117 8.50 11.86 1.30
N ALA A 118 7.39 11.98 2.05
CA ALA A 118 6.02 12.14 1.57
C ALA A 118 5.56 11.07 0.56
N LYS A 119 6.28 9.95 0.45
CA LYS A 119 5.92 8.84 -0.44
C LYS A 119 4.83 7.99 0.19
N ILE A 120 3.74 7.86 -0.55
CA ILE A 120 2.58 7.08 -0.17
C ILE A 120 2.69 5.66 -0.74
N PHE A 121 2.68 4.66 0.14
CA PHE A 121 2.63 3.25 -0.23
C PHE A 121 1.27 2.67 0.13
N ARG A 122 0.48 2.29 -0.88
CA ARG A 122 -0.82 1.62 -0.67
C ARG A 122 -0.67 0.10 -0.77
N PHE A 123 -1.25 -0.63 0.17
CA PHE A 123 -1.19 -2.09 0.24
C PHE A 123 -2.56 -2.73 0.16
N CYS A 124 -2.72 -3.75 -0.71
CA CYS A 124 -3.97 -4.49 -0.91
C CYS A 124 -4.38 -5.31 0.33
N ARG A 125 -3.41 -5.92 1.02
CA ARG A 125 -3.63 -6.86 2.14
C ARG A 125 -2.49 -6.78 3.15
N SER A 126 -2.71 -7.28 4.37
CA SER A 126 -1.69 -7.40 5.43
C SER A 126 -0.46 -8.22 4.98
N LYS A 127 -0.64 -9.23 4.11
CA LYS A 127 0.46 -9.98 3.49
C LYS A 127 1.46 -9.07 2.75
N CYS A 128 0.96 -8.12 1.97
CA CYS A 128 1.81 -7.18 1.22
C CYS A 128 2.52 -6.21 2.15
N HIS A 129 1.81 -5.71 3.16
CA HIS A 129 2.37 -4.81 4.16
C HIS A 129 3.46 -5.49 5.01
N LYS A 130 3.25 -6.73 5.47
CA LYS A 130 4.26 -7.52 6.20
C LYS A 130 5.51 -7.77 5.34
N ASN A 131 5.33 -8.15 4.06
CA ASN A 131 6.48 -8.34 3.15
C ASN A 131 7.27 -7.05 2.90
N PHE A 132 6.57 -5.92 2.83
CA PHE A 132 7.21 -4.61 2.74
C PHE A 132 8.00 -4.25 4.00
N LYS A 133 7.44 -4.49 5.20
CA LYS A 133 8.16 -4.31 6.48
C LYS A 133 9.40 -5.20 6.59
N MET A 134 9.32 -6.44 6.09
CA MET A 134 10.46 -7.35 5.96
C MET A 134 11.43 -6.96 4.83
N LYS A 135 11.25 -5.80 4.18
CA LYS A 135 12.10 -5.29 3.10
C LYS A 135 12.28 -6.27 1.93
N ARG A 136 11.30 -7.15 1.68
CA ARG A 136 11.37 -8.08 0.54
C ARG A 136 11.21 -7.32 -0.77
N ASN A 137 12.04 -7.62 -1.76
CA ASN A 137 11.95 -7.00 -3.09
C ASN A 137 10.83 -7.69 -3.92
N PRO A 138 9.77 -6.99 -4.34
CA PRO A 138 8.69 -7.59 -5.12
C PRO A 138 9.17 -8.21 -6.43
N ARG A 139 10.25 -7.70 -7.03
CA ARG A 139 10.85 -8.26 -8.27
C ARG A 139 11.39 -9.68 -8.10
N LYS A 140 11.72 -10.10 -6.87
CA LYS A 140 12.19 -11.47 -6.57
C LYS A 140 11.05 -12.39 -6.08
N VAL A 141 9.88 -11.84 -5.76
CA VAL A 141 8.76 -12.59 -5.20
C VAL A 141 7.85 -13.11 -6.31
N LYS A 142 7.88 -14.42 -6.54
CA LYS A 142 7.32 -15.12 -7.71
C LYS A 142 5.84 -14.86 -8.03
N TRP A 143 5.02 -14.59 -7.01
CA TRP A 143 3.57 -14.40 -7.16
C TRP A 143 3.17 -12.97 -7.52
N THR A 144 4.09 -11.99 -7.42
CA THR A 144 3.77 -10.59 -7.74
C THR A 144 3.71 -10.35 -9.25
N LYS A 145 2.96 -9.32 -9.66
CA LYS A 145 2.94 -8.89 -11.07
C LYS A 145 4.28 -8.30 -11.52
N ALA A 146 5.03 -7.66 -10.62
CA ALA A 146 6.38 -7.15 -10.93
C ALA A 146 7.35 -8.27 -11.35
N TYR A 147 7.36 -9.39 -10.61
CA TYR A 147 8.14 -10.58 -10.99
C TYR A 147 7.69 -11.13 -12.35
N ARG A 148 6.37 -11.25 -12.56
CA ARG A 148 5.82 -11.79 -13.82
C ARG A 148 6.23 -10.98 -15.04
N ARG A 149 6.19 -9.65 -14.96
CA ARG A 149 6.62 -8.74 -16.04
C ARG A 149 8.12 -8.89 -16.35
N LEU A 150 8.97 -8.88 -15.31
CA LEU A 150 10.43 -8.99 -15.48
C LEU A 150 10.85 -10.33 -16.11
N HIS A 151 10.18 -11.42 -15.75
CA HIS A 151 10.49 -12.75 -16.27
C HIS A 151 9.70 -13.12 -17.54
N GLY A 152 9.13 -12.13 -18.25
CA GLY A 152 8.43 -12.36 -19.51
C GLY A 152 7.22 -13.30 -19.39
N LYS A 153 6.59 -13.37 -18.20
CA LYS A 153 5.39 -14.20 -17.99
C LYS A 153 4.10 -13.51 -18.43
N ASP A 154 4.10 -12.18 -18.38
CA ASP A 154 3.00 -11.31 -18.80
C ASP A 154 3.52 -10.43 -19.95
N MET A 155 2.63 -10.09 -20.89
CA MET A 155 2.95 -9.15 -21.97
C MET A 155 3.27 -7.79 -21.36
N THR A 156 4.47 -7.25 -21.65
CA THR A 156 4.96 -6.00 -21.03
C THR A 156 4.92 -4.81 -21.99
N GLN A 157 5.14 -5.04 -23.29
CA GLN A 157 5.11 -4.02 -24.33
C GLN A 157 3.87 -4.27 -25.20
N ASP A 158 2.81 -3.49 -24.97
CA ASP A 158 1.60 -3.52 -25.79
C ASP A 158 1.01 -2.12 -25.88
N SER A 159 0.47 -1.76 -27.05
CA SER A 159 -0.15 -0.46 -27.28
C SER A 159 -1.41 -0.25 -26.44
N THR A 160 -2.08 -1.33 -26.01
CA THR A 160 -3.26 -1.24 -25.14
C THR A 160 -2.96 -0.62 -23.78
N PHE A 161 -1.73 -0.72 -23.28
CA PHE A 161 -1.35 -0.16 -21.98
C PHE A 161 -1.22 1.37 -21.99
N GLU A 162 -1.04 1.99 -23.16
CA GLU A 162 -0.91 3.45 -23.28
C GLU A 162 -2.22 4.17 -22.91
N PHE A 163 -3.36 3.51 -23.07
CA PHE A 163 -4.67 4.05 -22.72
C PHE A 163 -4.89 4.16 -21.20
N GLU A 164 -4.19 3.37 -20.37
CA GLU A 164 -4.31 3.42 -18.90
C GLU A 164 -3.49 4.55 -18.24
N ARG A 165 -2.85 5.43 -19.03
CA ARG A 165 -1.98 6.50 -18.51
C ARG A 165 -2.73 7.52 -17.65
N LYS A 166 -2.07 8.05 -16.61
CA LYS A 166 -2.60 9.14 -15.79
C LYS A 166 -2.56 10.45 -16.57
N ARG A 167 -3.72 11.08 -16.76
CA ARG A 167 -3.84 12.43 -17.34
C ARG A 167 -3.73 13.47 -16.22
N ASN A 168 -2.74 14.36 -16.32
CA ASN A 168 -2.53 15.45 -15.34
C ASN A 168 -3.27 16.74 -15.73
N ARG A 169 -3.62 16.92 -17.01
CA ARG A 169 -4.43 18.04 -17.48
C ARG A 169 -5.88 17.58 -17.63
N PRO A 170 -6.84 18.18 -16.91
CA PRO A 170 -8.25 17.91 -17.14
C PRO A 170 -8.70 18.56 -18.46
N GLU A 171 -9.54 17.86 -19.19
CA GLU A 171 -10.28 18.39 -20.34
C GLU A 171 -11.66 18.85 -19.87
N ARG A 172 -12.28 19.79 -20.61
CA ARG A 172 -13.68 20.12 -20.34
C ARG A 172 -14.55 18.92 -20.70
N TYR A 173 -15.66 18.77 -19.98
CA TYR A 173 -16.59 17.68 -20.21
C TYR A 173 -17.34 17.89 -21.53
N ASP A 174 -17.21 16.93 -22.44
CA ASP A 174 -18.01 16.82 -23.65
C ASP A 174 -18.72 15.46 -23.68
N ARG A 175 -20.05 15.48 -23.88
CA ARG A 175 -20.88 14.26 -23.87
C ARG A 175 -20.48 13.28 -24.99
N ASN A 176 -20.31 13.78 -26.20
CA ASN A 176 -19.92 12.98 -27.38
C ASN A 176 -18.58 12.27 -27.17
N VAL A 177 -17.60 12.97 -26.58
CA VAL A 177 -16.27 12.42 -26.27
C VAL A 177 -16.39 11.32 -25.21
N THR A 178 -17.20 11.54 -24.18
CA THR A 178 -17.44 10.56 -23.11
C THR A 178 -18.10 9.29 -23.66
N GLU A 179 -19.14 9.42 -24.48
CA GLU A 179 -19.83 8.28 -25.11
C GLU A 179 -18.90 7.47 -26.02
N ASN A 180 -18.08 8.15 -26.84
CA ASN A 180 -17.08 7.50 -27.68
C ASN A 180 -16.02 6.77 -26.84
N THR A 181 -15.61 7.36 -25.72
CA THR A 181 -14.63 6.76 -24.79
C THR A 181 -15.18 5.48 -24.15
N LEU A 182 -16.45 5.48 -23.70
CA LEU A 182 -17.09 4.29 -23.12
C LEU A 182 -17.19 3.14 -24.14
N LYS A 183 -17.50 3.45 -25.41
CA LYS A 183 -17.49 2.47 -26.51
C LYS A 183 -16.08 1.94 -26.79
N ALA A 184 -15.07 2.81 -26.73
CA ALA A 184 -13.67 2.42 -26.97
C ALA A 184 -13.12 1.52 -25.86
N ILE A 185 -13.40 1.81 -24.58
CA ILE A 185 -12.91 1.03 -23.43
C ILE A 185 -13.30 -0.46 -23.56
N LYS A 186 -14.58 -0.74 -23.82
CA LYS A 186 -15.09 -2.11 -24.00
C LYS A 186 -14.36 -2.87 -25.12
N LYS A 187 -13.99 -2.18 -26.19
CA LYS A 187 -13.25 -2.78 -27.32
C LYS A 187 -11.78 -3.02 -26.96
N ILE A 188 -11.14 -2.07 -26.27
CA ILE A 188 -9.75 -2.19 -25.83
C ILE A 188 -9.58 -3.35 -24.85
N ASP A 189 -10.53 -3.54 -23.92
CA ASP A 189 -10.50 -4.64 -22.96
C ASP A 189 -10.55 -6.01 -23.64
N LYS A 190 -11.44 -6.18 -24.63
CA LYS A 190 -11.51 -7.42 -25.44
C LYS A 190 -10.17 -7.71 -26.13
N ILE A 191 -9.62 -6.71 -26.83
CA ILE A 191 -8.33 -6.82 -27.52
C ILE A 191 -7.22 -7.22 -26.53
N ARG A 192 -7.23 -6.65 -25.31
CA ARG A 192 -6.23 -6.96 -24.29
C ARG A 192 -6.33 -8.41 -23.82
N VAL A 193 -7.53 -8.91 -23.55
CA VAL A 193 -7.77 -10.31 -23.16
C VAL A 193 -7.30 -11.26 -24.26
N ASP A 194 -7.71 -11.01 -25.51
CA ASP A 194 -7.32 -11.84 -26.66
C ASP A 194 -5.80 -11.86 -26.88
N ARG A 195 -5.12 -10.73 -26.67
CA ARG A 195 -3.65 -10.62 -26.74
C ARG A 195 -2.98 -11.39 -25.60
N GLU A 196 -3.48 -11.27 -24.37
CA GLU A 196 -2.96 -11.99 -23.21
C GLU A 196 -3.10 -13.51 -23.38
N GLU A 197 -4.26 -13.98 -23.84
CA GLU A 197 -4.51 -15.40 -24.13
C GLU A 197 -3.56 -15.95 -25.20
N ARG A 198 -3.36 -15.21 -26.30
CA ARG A 198 -2.38 -15.58 -27.33
C ARG A 198 -0.96 -15.65 -26.79
N HIS A 199 -0.58 -14.78 -25.86
CA HIS A 199 0.75 -14.83 -25.22
C HIS A 199 0.89 -16.06 -24.32
N ILE A 200 -0.14 -16.36 -23.53
CA ILE A 200 -0.14 -17.52 -22.63
C ILE A 200 -0.10 -18.83 -23.43
N THR A 201 -0.94 -18.97 -24.46
CA THR A 201 -0.99 -20.16 -25.32
C THR A 201 0.34 -20.40 -26.03
N LYS A 202 0.97 -19.35 -26.60
CA LYS A 202 2.31 -19.44 -27.19
C LYS A 202 3.35 -19.92 -26.19
N ARG A 203 3.30 -19.47 -24.94
CA ARG A 203 4.23 -19.90 -23.88
C ARG A 203 4.00 -21.35 -23.45
N MET A 204 2.74 -21.80 -23.41
CA MET A 204 2.39 -23.17 -23.03
C MET A 204 2.61 -24.17 -24.17
N LYS A 205 2.76 -23.69 -25.41
CA LYS A 205 3.08 -24.52 -26.57
C LYS A 205 4.37 -25.32 -26.32
N GLY A 206 4.32 -26.63 -26.56
CA GLY A 206 5.44 -27.55 -26.36
C GLY A 206 5.49 -28.26 -25.01
N LYS A 207 4.78 -27.75 -23.97
CA LYS A 207 4.72 -28.42 -22.67
C LYS A 207 4.11 -29.82 -22.76
N LYS A 208 3.00 -29.98 -23.49
CA LYS A 208 2.33 -31.27 -23.71
C LYS A 208 3.24 -32.31 -24.35
N ALA A 209 4.00 -31.93 -25.37
CA ALA A 209 4.94 -32.83 -26.03
C ALA A 209 6.09 -33.25 -25.09
N LYS A 210 6.55 -32.34 -24.24
CA LYS A 210 7.54 -32.65 -23.20
C LYS A 210 6.97 -33.61 -22.15
N GLU A 211 5.77 -33.34 -21.66
CA GLU A 211 5.06 -34.22 -20.70
C GLU A 211 4.86 -35.63 -21.29
N GLN A 212 4.48 -35.75 -22.57
CA GLN A 212 4.37 -37.06 -23.23
C GLN A 212 5.72 -37.79 -23.32
N ARG A 213 6.82 -37.07 -23.61
CA ARG A 213 8.17 -37.64 -23.64
C ARG A 213 8.65 -38.06 -22.24
N GLU A 214 8.28 -37.32 -21.20
CA GLU A 214 8.60 -37.67 -19.82
C GLU A 214 7.78 -38.88 -19.36
N ALA A 215 6.47 -38.88 -19.61
CA ALA A 215 5.58 -40.01 -19.29
C ALA A 215 5.99 -41.32 -19.99
N THR A 216 6.40 -41.24 -21.26
CA THR A 216 6.90 -42.42 -21.99
C THR A 216 8.22 -42.95 -21.41
N LYS A 217 9.13 -42.07 -20.97
CA LYS A 217 10.37 -42.46 -20.27
C LYS A 217 10.07 -43.06 -18.89
N GLU A 218 9.16 -42.45 -18.14
CA GLU A 218 8.72 -42.96 -16.84
C GLU A 218 8.11 -44.35 -16.99
N LEU A 219 7.24 -44.56 -17.99
CA LEU A 219 6.65 -45.87 -18.28
C LEU A 219 7.71 -46.90 -18.66
N GLN A 220 8.73 -46.53 -19.44
CA GLN A 220 9.86 -47.42 -19.77
C GLN A 220 10.72 -47.79 -18.56
N GLN A 221 10.94 -46.87 -17.62
CA GLN A 221 11.72 -47.12 -16.41
C GLN A 221 10.93 -47.93 -15.36
N SER A 222 9.63 -47.65 -15.25
CA SER A 222 8.74 -48.21 -14.25
C SER A 222 7.86 -49.35 -14.77
N ILE A 223 8.28 -50.04 -15.85
CA ILE A 223 7.55 -51.18 -16.45
C ILE A 223 7.15 -52.20 -15.37
N HIS A 224 8.03 -52.45 -14.40
CA HIS A 224 7.82 -53.41 -13.32
C HIS A 224 6.67 -53.03 -12.35
N MET A 225 6.31 -51.75 -12.23
CA MET A 225 5.20 -51.29 -11.39
C MET A 225 3.84 -51.40 -12.10
N VAL A 226 3.86 -51.52 -13.43
CA VAL A 226 2.66 -51.58 -14.26
C VAL A 226 2.31 -53.04 -14.54
N LYS A 227 1.25 -53.55 -13.91
CA LYS A 227 0.69 -54.87 -14.28
C LYS A 227 0.11 -54.81 -15.69
N ALA A 228 0.38 -55.83 -16.50
CA ALA A 228 -0.18 -55.93 -17.84
C ALA A 228 -1.72 -55.86 -17.78
N PRO A 229 -2.39 -55.06 -18.63
CA PRO A 229 -3.84 -54.90 -18.59
C PRO A 229 -4.60 -56.22 -18.78
N SER A 230 -3.99 -57.20 -19.44
CA SER A 230 -4.53 -58.57 -19.57
C SER A 230 -4.59 -59.35 -18.26
N VAL A 231 -3.73 -59.06 -17.27
CA VAL A 231 -3.75 -59.70 -15.94
C VAL A 231 -4.88 -59.13 -15.09
N LEU A 232 -5.21 -57.84 -15.26
CA LEU A 232 -6.37 -57.23 -14.60
C LEU A 232 -7.70 -57.76 -15.14
N ILE A 233 -7.77 -58.09 -16.44
CA ILE A 233 -8.98 -58.66 -17.07
C ILE A 233 -9.23 -60.11 -16.62
N LYS A 234 -8.18 -60.85 -16.27
CA LYS A 234 -8.28 -62.25 -15.80
C LYS A 234 -8.71 -62.39 -14.33
N GLU A 235 -8.73 -61.30 -13.56
CA GLU A 235 -9.25 -61.29 -12.19
C GLU A 235 -10.55 -60.46 -12.06
N PRO A 236 -11.68 -60.91 -12.65
CA PRO A 236 -12.98 -60.27 -12.45
C PRO A 236 -13.59 -60.54 -11.05
N LEU A 237 -12.89 -61.24 -10.16
CA LEU A 237 -13.37 -61.54 -8.79
C LEU A 237 -12.99 -60.48 -7.74
N LEU A 238 -12.22 -59.44 -8.12
CA LEU A 238 -11.81 -58.37 -7.20
C LEU A 238 -12.21 -56.95 -7.65
N THR A 239 -13.01 -56.82 -8.71
CA THR A 239 -13.60 -55.52 -9.07
C THR A 239 -14.73 -55.19 -8.11
N LEU A 240 -14.52 -54.17 -7.26
CA LEU A 240 -15.59 -53.49 -6.54
C LEU A 240 -16.71 -53.10 -7.52
N PRO A 241 -17.99 -53.24 -7.12
CA PRO A 241 -19.11 -53.15 -8.03
C PRO A 241 -19.21 -51.81 -8.74
N THR A 242 -19.52 -51.91 -10.02
CA THR A 242 -19.88 -50.87 -10.97
C THR A 242 -20.68 -49.73 -10.34
N LYS A 243 -20.07 -48.54 -10.37
CA LYS A 243 -20.65 -47.19 -10.38
C LYS A 243 -22.18 -47.14 -10.29
N VAL A 244 -22.70 -46.89 -9.08
CA VAL A 244 -24.05 -46.34 -8.89
C VAL A 244 -24.12 -45.01 -9.64
N LYS A 245 -25.14 -44.89 -10.49
CA LYS A 245 -25.44 -43.68 -11.27
C LYS A 245 -25.91 -42.58 -10.30
N VAL A 246 -24.98 -41.77 -9.80
CA VAL A 246 -25.36 -40.52 -9.12
C VAL A 246 -25.81 -39.55 -10.21
N SER A 247 -27.12 -39.36 -10.30
CA SER A 247 -27.73 -38.27 -11.08
C SER A 247 -27.18 -36.95 -10.56
N GLN A 248 -26.39 -36.26 -11.38
CA GLN A 248 -26.02 -34.87 -11.12
C GLN A 248 -27.26 -34.02 -11.43
N LYS A 249 -27.95 -33.56 -10.38
CA LYS A 249 -28.90 -32.45 -10.50
C LYS A 249 -28.14 -31.28 -11.12
N GLN A 250 -28.65 -30.76 -12.24
CA GLN A 250 -28.20 -29.53 -12.85
C GLN A 250 -28.28 -28.40 -11.81
N SER A 251 -27.13 -27.84 -11.44
CA SER A 251 -27.07 -26.50 -10.86
C SER A 251 -26.92 -25.52 -12.02
N GLU A 252 -27.99 -25.35 -12.78
CA GLU A 252 -28.22 -24.13 -13.54
C GLU A 252 -28.73 -23.10 -12.54
N GLU A 253 -27.83 -22.32 -11.94
CA GLU A 253 -28.13 -20.94 -11.56
C GLU A 253 -26.84 -20.18 -11.25
N ASN A 254 -26.75 -18.98 -11.84
CA ASN A 254 -25.79 -17.92 -11.56
C ASN A 254 -24.44 -17.95 -12.31
N ARG A 255 -24.50 -17.83 -13.64
CA ARG A 255 -23.51 -17.02 -14.37
C ARG A 255 -24.15 -16.28 -15.55
N MET A 256 -24.35 -14.98 -15.32
CA MET A 256 -24.64 -13.89 -16.29
C MET A 256 -26.10 -13.54 -16.56
N GLU A 257 -26.64 -12.64 -15.74
CA GLU A 257 -27.19 -11.37 -16.22
C GLU A 257 -26.72 -10.24 -15.30
N GLU A 258 -25.60 -9.59 -15.66
CA GLU A 258 -25.32 -8.16 -15.46
C GLU A 258 -24.14 -7.72 -16.33
#